data_AF-A0A522YGC5-F1
#
_entry.id   AF-A0A522YGC5-F1
#
_cell.length_a   1.000
_cell.length_b   1.000
_cell.length_c   1.000
_cell.angle_alpha   90.00
_cell.angle_beta   90.00
_cell.angle_gamma   90.00
#
_symmetry.space_group_name_H-M   'P 1'
#
loop_
_entity.id
_entity.type
_entity.pdbx_description
1 polymer ?
#
loop_
_entity_poly.entity_id
_entity_poly.type
_entity_poly.pdbx_seq_one_letter_code
_entity_poly.pdbx_strand_id
1 'polypeptide(L)'
;MKRVVGVTLLAALAVGGWQAWNWVAGGFRLSGTVLVSNRFQKRLETPNMVMFVTAANTGGVPVAVKKFVNPTFPLDWTMAPEDMILPGRDWDGTLDVRVTVNSHGKVGEVRPGDLLGEHRHPVHSGDRSVDVVIDAEAP
;
A
#
# COMPACT_ATOMS: atom_id res chain seq x y z
N MET A 1 0.28 22.59 42.99
CA MET A 1 0.89 21.49 42.21
C MET A 1 -0.11 20.44 41.71
N LYS A 2 -1.17 20.09 42.45
CA LYS A 2 -2.14 19.04 42.04
C LYS A 2 -3.02 19.37 40.81
N ARG A 3 -3.29 20.66 40.53
CA ARG A 3 -4.15 21.10 39.41
C ARG A 3 -3.46 21.06 38.04
N VAL A 4 -2.13 21.15 37.99
CA VAL A 4 -1.36 21.15 36.72
C VAL A 4 -1.18 19.73 36.18
N VAL A 5 -1.03 18.74 37.06
CA VAL A 5 -0.90 17.32 36.70
C VAL A 5 -2.20 16.74 36.12
N GLY A 6 -3.37 17.22 36.57
CA GLY A 6 -4.65 16.77 36.03
C GLY A 6 -4.92 17.25 34.59
N VAL A 7 -4.41 18.43 34.23
CA VAL A 7 -4.59 19.02 32.89
C VAL A 7 -3.71 18.33 31.84
N THR A 8 -2.49 17.93 32.20
CA THR A 8 -1.61 17.18 31.28
C THR A 8 -2.08 15.75 31.02
N LEU A 9 -2.63 15.06 32.03
CA LEU A 9 -3.20 13.71 31.86
C LEU A 9 -4.44 13.72 30.95
N LEU A 10 -5.31 14.73 31.08
CA LEU A 10 -6.47 14.89 30.19
C LEU A 10 -6.07 15.22 28.75
N ALA A 11 -5.05 16.07 28.56
CA ALA A 11 -4.54 16.38 27.21
C ALA A 11 -3.90 15.16 26.54
N ALA A 12 -3.15 14.33 27.28
CA ALA A 12 -2.55 13.11 26.75
C ALA A 12 -3.61 12.06 26.35
N LEU A 13 -4.69 11.92 27.13
CA LEU A 13 -5.81 11.04 26.79
C LEU A 13 -6.63 11.57 25.61
N ALA A 14 -6.79 12.88 25.48
CA ALA A 14 -7.46 13.48 24.33
C ALA A 14 -6.65 13.33 23.02
N VAL A 15 -5.32 13.50 23.08
CA VAL A 15 -4.43 13.26 21.93
C VAL A 15 -4.36 11.77 21.58
N GLY A 16 -4.24 10.89 22.58
CA GLY A 16 -4.27 9.44 22.39
C GLY A 16 -5.62 8.96 21.83
N GLY A 17 -6.72 9.53 22.33
CA GLY A 17 -8.08 9.27 21.84
C GLY A 17 -8.31 9.78 20.42
N TRP A 18 -7.79 10.95 20.06
CA TRP A 18 -7.88 11.49 18.70
C TRP A 18 -7.02 10.71 17.70
N GLN A 19 -5.81 10.31 18.09
CA GLN A 19 -4.98 9.44 17.23
C GLN A 19 -5.58 8.04 17.08
N ALA A 20 -6.10 7.44 18.17
CA ALA A 20 -6.81 6.17 18.09
C ALA A 20 -8.12 6.28 17.30
N TRP A 21 -8.82 7.43 17.39
CA TRP A 21 -10.01 7.71 16.58
C TRP A 21 -9.66 7.85 15.10
N ASN A 22 -8.59 8.54 14.71
CA ASN A 22 -8.16 8.56 13.31
C ASN A 22 -7.70 7.17 12.80
N TRP A 23 -7.37 6.25 13.70
CA TRP A 23 -7.06 4.86 13.36
C TRP A 23 -8.31 3.96 13.23
N VAL A 24 -9.44 4.35 13.82
CA VAL A 24 -10.70 3.56 13.90
C VAL A 24 -11.84 4.19 13.09
N ALA A 25 -11.86 5.51 12.94
CA ALA A 25 -12.80 6.25 12.12
C ALA A 25 -12.40 6.09 10.65
N GLY A 26 -13.40 5.73 9.83
CA GLY A 26 -13.26 5.32 8.45
C GLY A 26 -12.30 6.17 7.65
N GLY A 27 -11.44 5.47 6.92
CA GLY A 27 -10.49 6.01 5.98
C GLY A 27 -9.94 4.86 5.15
N PHE A 28 -9.55 5.15 3.91
CA PHE A 28 -8.98 4.15 3.01
C PHE A 28 -7.81 3.41 3.66
N ARG A 29 -7.87 2.07 3.69
CA ARG A 29 -6.78 1.24 4.21
C ARG A 29 -6.70 -0.09 3.49
N LEU A 30 -5.48 -0.51 3.15
CA LEU A 30 -5.20 -1.87 2.67
C LEU A 30 -3.87 -2.34 3.26
N SER A 31 -3.69 -3.64 3.42
CA SER A 31 -2.41 -4.19 3.88
C SER A 31 -2.19 -5.63 3.47
N GLY A 32 -0.94 -6.02 3.32
CA GLY A 32 -0.53 -7.39 2.98
C GLY A 32 0.97 -7.51 2.86
N THR A 33 1.42 -8.61 2.26
CA THR A 33 2.82 -8.90 1.99
C THR A 33 3.03 -9.14 0.50
N VAL A 34 4.08 -8.53 -0.06
CA VAL A 34 4.57 -8.85 -1.42
C VAL A 34 5.63 -9.94 -1.33
N LEU A 35 5.40 -11.02 -2.07
CA LEU A 35 6.30 -12.15 -2.23
C LEU A 35 6.84 -12.19 -3.66
N VAL A 36 7.93 -12.94 -3.85
CA VAL A 36 8.59 -13.08 -5.16
C VAL A 36 8.73 -14.55 -5.49
N SER A 37 8.31 -14.93 -6.69
CA SER A 37 8.54 -16.27 -7.21
C SER A 37 10.04 -16.57 -7.38
N ASN A 38 10.45 -17.83 -7.22
CA ASN A 38 11.86 -18.23 -7.31
C ASN A 38 12.55 -17.78 -8.63
N ARG A 39 11.78 -17.64 -9.73
CA ARG A 39 12.28 -17.18 -11.03
C ARG A 39 12.87 -15.77 -10.98
N PHE A 40 12.38 -14.90 -10.10
CA PHE A 40 12.71 -13.46 -10.13
C PHE A 40 13.53 -12.97 -8.93
N GLN A 41 13.79 -13.80 -7.92
CA GLN A 41 14.53 -13.41 -6.71
C GLN A 41 15.86 -12.72 -7.02
N LYS A 42 16.72 -13.35 -7.83
CA LYS A 42 18.02 -12.78 -8.22
C LYS A 42 17.90 -11.47 -9.00
N ARG A 43 16.86 -11.31 -9.81
CA ARG A 43 16.67 -10.07 -10.59
C ARG A 43 16.30 -8.91 -9.68
N LEU A 44 15.48 -9.17 -8.66
CA LEU A 44 15.02 -8.17 -7.70
C LEU A 44 16.06 -7.80 -6.63
N GLU A 45 17.17 -8.54 -6.53
CA GLU A 45 18.35 -8.14 -5.76
C GLU A 45 19.17 -7.03 -6.45
N THR A 46 18.87 -6.72 -7.72
CA THR A 46 19.58 -5.67 -8.48
C THR A 46 19.21 -4.29 -7.94
N PRO A 47 20.18 -3.38 -7.74
CA PRO A 47 19.90 -2.00 -7.32
C PRO A 47 19.06 -1.23 -8.36
N ASN A 48 18.44 -0.14 -7.90
CA ASN A 48 17.63 0.79 -8.70
C ASN A 48 16.31 0.23 -9.23
N MET A 49 15.79 -0.82 -8.58
CA MET A 49 14.44 -1.30 -8.82
C MET A 49 13.45 -0.48 -8.01
N VAL A 50 12.33 -0.12 -8.63
CA VAL A 50 11.23 0.62 -8.02
C VAL A 50 9.99 -0.25 -8.11
N MET A 51 9.35 -0.47 -6.97
CA MET A 51 8.09 -1.19 -6.90
C MET A 51 6.93 -0.22 -6.63
N PHE A 52 5.83 -0.46 -7.33
CA PHE A 52 4.56 0.21 -7.11
C PHE A 52 3.53 -0.84 -6.72
N VAL A 53 2.87 -0.63 -5.57
CA VAL A 53 1.62 -1.32 -5.25
C VAL A 53 0.51 -0.37 -5.68
N THR A 54 -0.43 -0.84 -6.50
CA THR A 54 -1.53 -0.05 -7.07
C THR A 54 -2.85 -0.71 -6.73
N ALA A 55 -3.73 0.03 -6.06
CA ALA A 55 -5.14 -0.33 -5.93
C ALA A 55 -5.93 0.43 -7.01
N ALA A 56 -6.66 -0.29 -7.85
CA ALA A 56 -7.45 0.26 -8.94
C ALA A 56 -8.91 -0.17 -8.82
N ASN A 57 -9.84 0.66 -9.30
CA ASN A 57 -11.25 0.25 -9.38
C ASN A 57 -11.47 -0.78 -10.52
N THR A 58 -12.68 -1.32 -10.62
CA THR A 58 -13.06 -2.28 -11.68
C THR A 58 -12.87 -1.75 -13.11
N GLY A 59 -12.81 -0.43 -13.30
CA GLY A 59 -12.51 0.21 -14.59
C GLY A 59 -11.01 0.34 -14.88
N GLY A 60 -10.14 -0.17 -14.01
CA GLY A 60 -8.68 -0.04 -14.13
C GLY A 60 -8.14 1.33 -13.75
N VAL A 61 -8.97 2.24 -13.23
CA VAL A 61 -8.54 3.57 -12.80
C VAL A 61 -7.87 3.46 -11.43
N PRO A 62 -6.60 3.90 -11.29
CA PRO A 62 -5.92 3.89 -10.00
C PRO A 62 -6.65 4.74 -8.96
N VAL A 63 -6.84 4.17 -7.76
CA VAL A 63 -7.44 4.82 -6.59
C VAL A 63 -6.37 5.21 -5.58
N ALA A 64 -5.40 4.32 -5.36
CA ALA A 64 -4.25 4.54 -4.49
C ALA A 64 -3.00 3.88 -5.06
N VAL A 65 -1.85 4.50 -4.82
CA VAL A 65 -0.55 4.02 -5.29
C VAL A 65 0.48 4.24 -4.21
N LYS A 66 1.23 3.18 -3.89
CA LYS A 66 2.38 3.25 -2.97
C LYS A 66 3.66 2.86 -3.67
N LYS A 67 4.69 3.68 -3.50
CA LYS A 67 6.02 3.51 -4.11
C LYS A 67 7.03 3.01 -3.09
N PHE A 68 7.84 2.05 -3.50
CA PHE A 68 8.98 1.53 -2.76
C PHE A 68 10.23 1.59 -3.65
N VAL A 69 11.33 2.11 -3.11
CA VAL A 69 12.62 2.19 -3.82
C VAL A 69 13.55 1.13 -3.23
N ASN A 70 14.19 0.35 -4.09
CA ASN A 70 15.04 -0.79 -3.71
C ASN A 70 14.34 -1.72 -2.70
N PRO A 71 13.14 -2.24 -3.04
CA PRO A 71 12.39 -3.11 -2.13
C PRO A 71 13.19 -4.36 -1.78
N THR A 72 13.08 -4.81 -0.53
CA THR A 72 13.62 -6.09 -0.07
C THR A 72 12.45 -7.02 0.25
N PHE A 73 12.54 -8.27 -0.19
CA PHE A 73 11.44 -9.22 -0.11
C PHE A 73 11.73 -10.34 0.92
N PRO A 74 10.70 -10.85 1.63
CA PRO A 74 9.30 -10.45 1.58
C PRO A 74 9.07 -9.02 2.11
N LEU A 75 8.15 -8.29 1.49
CA LEU A 75 7.90 -6.89 1.83
C LEU A 75 6.49 -6.71 2.38
N ASP A 76 6.38 -6.34 3.64
CA ASP A 76 5.11 -5.91 4.23
C ASP A 76 4.75 -4.51 3.77
N TRP A 77 3.49 -4.32 3.37
CA TRP A 77 2.99 -3.05 2.88
C TRP A 77 1.64 -2.71 3.50
N THR A 78 1.40 -1.42 3.60
CA THR A 78 0.15 -0.82 4.03
C THR A 78 -0.15 0.35 3.11
N MET A 79 -1.41 0.58 2.76
CA MET A 79 -1.87 1.85 2.21
C MET A 79 -2.79 2.55 3.20
N ALA A 80 -2.70 3.86 3.24
CA ALA A 80 -3.51 4.75 4.05
C ALA A 80 -4.10 5.87 3.18
N PRO A 81 -4.95 6.77 3.70
CA PRO A 81 -5.58 7.82 2.90
C PRO A 81 -4.58 8.73 2.17
N GLU A 82 -3.35 8.86 2.67
CA GLU A 82 -2.28 9.65 2.04
C GLU A 82 -1.73 9.01 0.76
N ASP A 83 -1.92 7.70 0.59
CA ASP A 83 -1.54 6.96 -0.63
C ASP A 83 -2.62 7.07 -1.73
N MET A 84 -3.78 7.66 -1.43
CA MET A 84 -4.85 7.87 -2.40
C MET A 84 -4.51 8.98 -3.40
N ILE A 85 -4.92 8.79 -4.65
CA ILE A 85 -4.77 9.80 -5.71
C ILE A 85 -5.70 10.99 -5.49
N LEU A 86 -6.93 10.73 -5.01
CA LEU A 86 -7.90 11.76 -4.63
C LEU A 86 -8.01 11.79 -3.10
N PRO A 87 -7.27 12.66 -2.41
CA PRO A 87 -7.27 12.72 -0.96
C PRO A 87 -8.62 13.23 -0.42
N GLY A 88 -8.96 12.82 0.81
CA GLY A 88 -10.16 13.29 1.51
C GLY A 88 -11.48 12.67 1.04
N ARG A 89 -11.41 11.62 0.21
CA ARG A 89 -12.57 10.82 -0.18
C ARG A 89 -12.44 9.42 0.42
N ASP A 90 -13.47 8.94 1.10
CA ASP A 90 -13.56 7.52 1.41
C ASP A 90 -13.81 6.72 0.12
N TRP A 91 -13.25 5.51 0.06
CA TRP A 91 -13.50 4.58 -1.04
C TRP A 91 -14.25 3.36 -0.52
N ASP A 92 -15.46 3.15 -1.02
CA ASP A 92 -16.38 2.07 -0.65
C ASP A 92 -16.53 1.00 -1.75
N GLY A 93 -16.00 1.26 -2.95
CA GLY A 93 -16.06 0.34 -4.08
C GLY A 93 -15.06 -0.81 -3.99
N THR A 94 -15.29 -1.84 -4.81
CA THR A 94 -14.36 -2.94 -5.04
C THR A 94 -13.08 -2.47 -5.73
N LEU A 95 -11.96 -3.09 -5.37
CA LEU A 95 -10.62 -2.78 -5.86
C LEU A 95 -9.90 -4.04 -6.34
N ASP A 96 -9.07 -3.88 -7.36
CA ASP A 96 -8.04 -4.83 -7.75
C ASP A 96 -6.69 -4.31 -7.26
N VAL A 97 -5.82 -5.19 -6.75
CA VAL A 97 -4.47 -4.83 -6.29
C VAL A 97 -3.41 -5.48 -7.17
N ARG A 98 -2.55 -4.64 -7.73
CA ARG A 98 -1.45 -5.05 -8.60
C ARG A 98 -0.13 -4.52 -8.09
N VAL A 99 0.92 -5.28 -8.33
CA VAL A 99 2.30 -4.90 -8.08
C VAL A 99 3.04 -4.83 -9.40
N THR A 100 3.77 -3.75 -9.61
CA THR A 100 4.69 -3.60 -10.74
C THR A 100 6.07 -3.24 -10.22
N VAL A 101 7.11 -3.93 -10.69
CA VAL A 101 8.51 -3.58 -10.42
C VAL A 101 9.20 -3.24 -11.73
N ASN A 102 9.85 -2.07 -11.75
CA ASN A 102 10.58 -1.59 -12.92
C ASN A 102 11.85 -0.82 -12.55
N SER A 103 12.73 -0.61 -13.53
CA SER A 103 14.00 0.13 -13.36
C SER A 103 13.91 1.60 -13.77
N HIS A 104 12.83 2.00 -14.47
CA HIS A 104 12.65 3.36 -14.97
C HIS A 104 11.86 4.27 -14.02
N GLY A 105 11.29 3.72 -12.95
CA GLY A 105 10.67 4.50 -11.87
C GLY A 105 9.36 5.20 -12.24
N LYS A 106 8.67 4.75 -13.29
CA LYS A 106 7.39 5.31 -13.71
C LYS A 106 6.24 4.34 -13.37
N VAL A 107 5.19 4.86 -12.75
CA VAL A 107 3.96 4.11 -12.47
C VAL A 107 3.05 4.06 -13.71
N GLY A 108 2.36 2.94 -13.93
CA GLY A 108 1.37 2.78 -14.99
C GLY A 108 1.93 2.65 -16.42
N GLU A 109 3.22 2.93 -16.63
CA GLU A 109 3.90 2.70 -17.90
C GLU A 109 4.61 1.34 -17.86
N VAL A 110 3.89 0.27 -18.18
CA VAL A 110 4.45 -1.09 -18.24
C VAL A 110 5.28 -1.27 -19.52
N ARG A 111 6.51 -1.75 -19.37
CA ARG A 111 7.46 -1.99 -20.47
C ARG A 111 7.94 -3.45 -20.48
N PRO A 112 8.46 -3.94 -21.63
CA PRO A 112 9.06 -5.27 -21.69
C PRO A 112 10.13 -5.47 -20.62
N GLY A 113 10.03 -6.56 -19.86
CA GLY A 113 10.93 -6.89 -18.75
C GLY A 113 10.50 -6.37 -17.37
N ASP A 114 9.45 -5.55 -17.28
CA ASP A 114 8.85 -5.17 -16.00
C ASP A 114 8.24 -6.40 -15.31
N LEU A 115 8.30 -6.43 -13.98
CA LEU A 115 7.78 -7.55 -13.20
C LEU A 115 6.40 -7.24 -12.68
N LEU A 116 5.52 -8.22 -12.73
CA LEU A 116 4.11 -8.07 -12.44
C LEU A 116 3.69 -9.10 -11.39
N GLY A 117 2.75 -8.69 -10.55
CA GLY A 117 2.00 -9.54 -9.64
C GLY A 117 0.61 -8.97 -9.42
N GLU A 118 -0.35 -9.83 -9.11
CA GLU A 118 -1.74 -9.43 -8.87
C GLU A 118 -2.32 -10.21 -7.70
N HIS A 119 -3.08 -9.53 -6.84
CA HIS A 119 -3.88 -10.20 -5.84
C HIS A 119 -5.06 -10.88 -6.52
N ARG A 120 -5.33 -12.14 -6.17
CA ARG A 120 -6.24 -13.00 -6.96
C ARG A 120 -7.72 -12.64 -6.85
N HIS A 121 -8.11 -11.97 -5.78
CA HIS A 121 -9.50 -11.67 -5.50
C HIS A 121 -9.72 -10.17 -5.40
N PRO A 122 -10.94 -9.68 -5.68
CA PRO A 122 -11.26 -8.29 -5.42
C PRO A 122 -11.19 -7.98 -3.91
N VAL A 123 -10.80 -6.76 -3.57
CA VAL A 123 -10.65 -6.29 -2.18
C VAL A 123 -11.47 -5.03 -1.91
N HIS A 124 -11.68 -4.74 -0.63
CA HIS A 124 -12.34 -3.56 -0.12
C HIS A 124 -11.43 -2.79 0.82
N SER A 125 -11.67 -1.49 0.96
CA SER A 125 -11.00 -0.71 1.99
C SER A 125 -11.26 -1.32 3.39
N GLY A 126 -10.19 -1.47 4.16
CA GLY A 126 -10.15 -2.16 5.44
C GLY A 126 -9.52 -3.55 5.36
N ASP A 127 -9.43 -4.14 4.17
CA ASP A 127 -8.91 -5.49 3.99
C ASP A 127 -7.44 -5.60 4.39
N ARG A 128 -7.12 -6.76 4.97
CA ARG A 128 -5.79 -7.17 5.39
C ARG A 128 -5.42 -8.48 4.71
N SER A 129 -4.13 -8.83 4.74
CA SER A 129 -3.63 -10.04 4.06
C SER A 129 -3.90 -10.02 2.56
N VAL A 130 -3.83 -8.83 1.95
CA VAL A 130 -3.89 -8.61 0.50
C VAL A 130 -2.53 -8.96 -0.09
N ASP A 131 -2.20 -10.25 -0.07
CA ASP A 131 -0.87 -10.73 -0.45
C ASP A 131 -0.75 -10.82 -1.97
N VAL A 132 0.41 -10.44 -2.49
CA VAL A 132 0.71 -10.45 -3.93
C VAL A 132 1.99 -11.22 -4.17
N VAL A 133 1.98 -12.11 -5.15
CA VAL A 133 3.19 -12.79 -5.61
C VAL A 133 3.62 -12.18 -6.94
N ILE A 134 4.87 -11.75 -7.04
CA ILE A 134 5.48 -11.35 -8.31
C ILE A 134 5.91 -12.60 -9.06
N ASP A 135 5.13 -12.99 -10.07
CA ASP A 135 5.29 -14.24 -10.82
C ASP A 135 5.14 -14.09 -12.35
N ALA A 136 4.85 -12.88 -12.84
CA ALA A 136 4.81 -12.56 -14.25
C ALA A 136 5.86 -11.51 -14.66
N GLU A 137 6.14 -11.47 -15.96
CA GLU A 137 7.01 -10.51 -16.61
C GLU A 137 6.28 -9.95 -17.83
N ALA A 138 6.32 -8.64 -18.01
CA ALA A 138 5.73 -7.99 -19.16
C ALA A 138 6.46 -8.40 -20.45
N PRO A 139 5.72 -8.70 -21.54
CA PRO A 139 6.27 -9.19 -22.79
C PRO A 139 7.11 -8.15 -23.53
#